data_AF-A0A961HRV0-F1
#
_entry.id   AF-A0A961HRV0-F1
#
_cell.length_a   1.000
_cell.length_b   1.000
_cell.length_c   1.000
_cell.angle_alpha   90.00
_cell.angle_beta   90.00
_cell.angle_gamma   90.00
#
_symmetry.space_group_name_H-M   'P 1'
#
loop_
_entity.id
_entity.type
_entity.pdbx_description
1 polymer ?
#
loop_
_entity_poly.entity_id
_entity_poly.type
_entity_poly.pdbx_seq_one_letter_code
_entity_poly.pdbx_strand_id
1 'polypeptide(L)'
;MKTNAHYALVVTMAVTLFCAQCGDISLSGTNESNDDQVLGLTTGLTLSDSQDLTLNGSWNSFTGNGTSTDTITTIIGREGSGIWLDDSSGFGGYTSRYLIAGYSNSEGYVITQNPPNNGAYTGDANKGKYFKIVFFADGQKYWHCTLNGTAPADSLEAAKAITDTSDRSDPGTTGCVGFSWSRLELRS
;
A
#
# COMPACT_ATOMS: atom_id res chain seq x y z
N MET A 1 -14.92 -25.15 -61.34
CA MET A 1 -14.21 -24.02 -60.68
C MET A 1 -15.13 -23.49 -59.56
N LYS A 2 -14.72 -23.18 -58.32
CA LYS A 2 -13.80 -22.10 -57.85
C LYS A 2 -14.23 -20.75 -58.46
N THR A 3 -14.55 -19.68 -57.73
CA THR A 3 -14.30 -19.21 -56.33
C THR A 3 -15.61 -18.72 -55.65
N ASN A 4 -15.80 -18.67 -54.32
CA ASN A 4 -15.19 -17.84 -53.25
C ASN A 4 -15.33 -16.31 -53.52
N ALA A 5 -15.73 -15.42 -52.58
CA ALA A 5 -16.01 -15.53 -51.13
C ALA A 5 -16.97 -14.42 -50.57
N HIS A 6 -17.18 -14.45 -49.24
CA HIS A 6 -17.88 -13.53 -48.31
C HIS A 6 -17.54 -12.00 -48.47
N TYR A 7 -18.29 -11.01 -47.95
CA TYR A 7 -18.61 -10.72 -46.53
C TYR A 7 -19.63 -9.57 -46.33
N ALA A 8 -20.25 -9.50 -45.12
CA ALA A 8 -20.91 -8.32 -44.49
C ALA A 8 -22.16 -7.74 -45.22
N LEU A 9 -23.07 -6.92 -44.66
CA LEU A 9 -23.34 -6.32 -43.32
C LEU A 9 -24.90 -6.13 -43.25
N VAL A 10 -25.66 -5.78 -42.20
CA VAL A 10 -25.46 -5.18 -40.85
C VAL A 10 -26.52 -5.77 -39.88
N VAL A 11 -26.21 -5.86 -38.59
CA VAL A 11 -27.14 -6.16 -37.46
C VAL A 11 -26.62 -5.43 -36.21
N THR A 12 -27.36 -4.82 -35.28
CA THR A 12 -28.73 -4.23 -35.18
C THR A 12 -28.78 -3.48 -33.82
N MET A 13 -29.67 -2.49 -33.67
CA MET A 13 -30.09 -1.84 -32.41
C MET A 13 -29.08 -0.97 -31.63
N ALA A 14 -29.57 0.21 -31.25
CA ALA A 14 -29.07 0.96 -30.09
C ALA A 14 -29.69 0.39 -28.79
N VAL A 15 -28.99 0.53 -27.66
CA VAL A 15 -29.50 0.21 -26.33
C VAL A 15 -29.48 1.45 -25.44
N THR A 16 -30.49 1.55 -24.59
CA THR A 16 -30.96 2.78 -23.93
C THR A 16 -30.07 3.32 -22.80
N LEU A 17 -30.04 4.65 -22.74
CA LEU A 17 -29.70 5.46 -21.56
C LEU A 17 -30.53 5.04 -20.32
N PHE A 18 -29.89 4.62 -19.23
CA PHE A 18 -30.46 4.68 -17.86
C PHE A 18 -29.38 4.44 -16.79
N CYS A 19 -29.10 5.48 -15.97
CA CYS A 19 -28.66 5.38 -14.56
C CYS A 19 -28.44 6.80 -14.00
N ALA A 20 -29.54 7.44 -13.59
CA ALA A 20 -29.49 8.46 -12.56
C ALA A 20 -29.76 7.80 -11.21
N GLN A 21 -29.28 8.41 -10.11
CA GLN A 21 -29.40 7.90 -8.72
C GLN A 21 -28.57 6.64 -8.43
N CYS A 22 -27.33 6.84 -7.99
CA CYS A 22 -26.80 6.04 -6.88
C CYS A 22 -27.04 6.87 -5.60
N GLY A 23 -27.77 6.31 -4.63
CA GLY A 23 -28.20 7.03 -3.42
C GLY A 23 -27.21 6.92 -2.27
N ASP A 24 -27.48 7.66 -1.19
CA ASP A 24 -26.65 7.67 0.02
C ASP A 24 -26.53 6.29 0.67
N ILE A 25 -25.30 5.76 0.77
CA ILE A 25 -25.02 4.57 1.58
C ILE A 25 -24.97 4.98 3.06
N SER A 26 -26.12 4.92 3.72
CA SER A 26 -26.21 5.06 5.17
C SER A 26 -25.72 3.78 5.86
N LEU A 27 -24.63 3.88 6.61
CA LEU A 27 -24.14 2.81 7.48
C LEU A 27 -24.98 2.69 8.77
N SER A 28 -26.20 2.17 8.64
CA SER A 28 -26.99 1.70 9.80
C SER A 28 -26.45 0.35 10.27
N GLY A 29 -25.68 0.34 11.35
CA GLY A 29 -25.00 -0.87 11.84
C GLY A 29 -25.90 -1.87 12.59
N THR A 30 -25.45 -3.12 12.60
CA THR A 30 -25.86 -4.16 13.56
C THR A 30 -24.61 -4.87 14.07
N ASN A 31 -24.55 -5.21 15.35
CA ASN A 31 -23.45 -5.99 15.91
C ASN A 31 -23.56 -7.45 15.47
N GLU A 32 -22.47 -8.06 15.01
CA GLU A 32 -21.82 -9.25 15.61
C GLU A 32 -20.72 -9.84 14.71
N SER A 33 -19.66 -10.37 15.33
CA SER A 33 -18.43 -10.95 14.73
C SER A 33 -17.53 -9.97 13.93
N ASN A 34 -16.21 -10.21 13.94
CA ASN A 34 -15.19 -9.25 13.47
C ASN A 34 -14.48 -9.66 12.15
N ASP A 35 -14.72 -10.86 11.61
CA ASP A 35 -13.85 -11.44 10.57
C ASP A 35 -14.34 -11.20 9.14
N ASP A 36 -15.65 -11.11 8.90
CA ASP A 36 -16.23 -11.08 7.54
C ASP A 36 -15.97 -9.78 6.75
N GLN A 37 -15.58 -8.68 7.42
CA GLN A 37 -15.18 -7.45 6.70
C GLN A 37 -13.82 -7.57 5.99
N VAL A 38 -12.98 -8.55 6.35
CA VAL A 38 -11.69 -8.80 5.69
C VAL A 38 -11.85 -9.73 4.48
N LEU A 39 -12.72 -10.75 4.59
CA LEU A 39 -12.94 -11.76 3.54
C LEU A 39 -13.64 -11.21 2.28
N GLY A 40 -14.40 -10.12 2.42
CA GLY A 40 -14.94 -9.38 1.27
C GLY A 40 -13.90 -8.62 0.44
N LEU A 41 -12.65 -8.48 0.93
CA LEU A 41 -11.61 -7.66 0.30
C LEU A 41 -10.58 -8.47 -0.50
N THR A 42 -10.45 -9.77 -0.25
CA THR A 42 -9.32 -10.60 -0.72
C THR A 42 -9.60 -11.43 -1.98
N THR A 43 -10.81 -11.37 -2.55
CA THR A 43 -11.26 -12.29 -3.61
C THR A 43 -11.59 -11.64 -4.96
N GLY A 44 -11.34 -10.33 -5.15
CA GLY A 44 -11.84 -9.58 -6.32
C GLY A 44 -10.90 -8.56 -7.00
N LEU A 45 -9.64 -8.41 -6.57
CA LEU A 45 -8.74 -7.40 -7.16
C LEU A 45 -7.93 -7.94 -8.35
N THR A 46 -8.46 -7.77 -9.56
CA THR A 46 -7.66 -7.82 -10.79
C THR A 46 -6.75 -6.59 -10.87
N LEU A 47 -5.52 -6.72 -10.38
CA LEU A 47 -4.51 -5.65 -10.34
C LEU A 47 -3.99 -5.31 -11.76
N SER A 48 -4.63 -4.34 -12.42
CA SER A 48 -4.04 -3.67 -13.59
C SER A 48 -4.56 -2.25 -13.85
N ASP A 49 -5.02 -1.53 -12.82
CA ASP A 49 -5.22 -0.07 -12.95
C ASP A 49 -3.90 0.64 -12.62
N SER A 50 -3.41 1.49 -13.52
CA SER A 50 -2.07 2.09 -13.40
C SER A 50 -1.92 3.09 -12.25
N GLN A 51 -3.03 3.40 -11.57
CA GLN A 51 -3.11 4.30 -10.43
C GLN A 51 -2.94 3.61 -9.07
N ASP A 52 -3.16 2.29 -8.94
CA ASP A 52 -3.05 1.59 -7.64
C ASP A 52 -1.57 1.46 -7.19
N LEU A 53 -1.31 1.50 -5.88
CA LEU A 53 0.04 1.34 -5.32
C LEU A 53 0.58 -0.09 -5.55
N THR A 54 1.78 -0.22 -6.09
CA THR A 54 2.42 -1.53 -6.41
C THR A 54 2.57 -2.46 -5.18
N LEU A 55 2.62 -1.91 -3.97
CA LEU A 55 2.69 -2.67 -2.71
C LEU A 55 1.32 -3.16 -2.19
N ASN A 56 0.23 -2.98 -2.94
CA ASN A 56 -1.12 -3.42 -2.51
C ASN A 56 -1.17 -4.93 -2.26
N GLY A 57 -1.63 -5.33 -1.08
CA GLY A 57 -1.73 -6.73 -0.67
C GLY A 57 -1.44 -6.96 0.81
N SER A 58 -1.32 -8.23 1.19
CA SER A 58 -0.90 -8.67 2.54
C SER A 58 0.42 -9.43 2.45
N TRP A 59 1.32 -9.11 3.37
CA TRP A 59 2.75 -9.44 3.32
C TRP A 59 3.23 -9.98 4.66
N ASN A 60 4.24 -10.83 4.62
CA ASN A 60 5.10 -11.10 5.76
C ASN A 60 6.26 -10.10 5.71
N SER A 61 6.46 -9.32 6.78
CA SER A 61 7.53 -8.33 6.88
C SER A 61 8.71 -8.85 7.71
N PHE A 62 9.92 -8.49 7.33
CA PHE A 62 11.16 -8.92 7.97
C PHE A 62 12.23 -7.84 7.91
N THR A 63 13.06 -7.74 8.94
CA THR A 63 14.22 -6.86 8.99
C THR A 63 15.43 -7.53 8.33
N GLY A 64 15.97 -6.91 7.27
CA GLY A 64 17.17 -7.37 6.58
C GLY A 64 17.11 -8.82 6.09
N ASN A 65 18.20 -9.56 6.31
CA ASN A 65 18.31 -11.00 6.06
C ASN A 65 17.62 -11.88 7.12
N GLY A 66 16.78 -11.34 8.00
CA GLY A 66 16.05 -12.09 9.02
C GLY A 66 15.12 -13.16 8.44
N THR A 67 15.03 -14.31 9.09
CA THR A 67 14.20 -15.46 8.66
C THR A 67 12.90 -15.64 9.44
N SER A 68 12.73 -14.90 10.54
CA SER A 68 11.51 -14.86 11.34
C SER A 68 10.67 -13.65 10.95
N THR A 69 9.37 -13.81 10.74
CA THR A 69 8.46 -12.70 10.42
C THR A 69 8.35 -11.75 11.61
N ASP A 70 8.59 -10.45 11.39
CA ASP A 70 8.51 -9.40 12.40
C ASP A 70 7.08 -8.86 12.55
N THR A 71 6.40 -8.64 11.42
CA THR A 71 5.00 -8.17 11.35
C THR A 71 4.26 -8.82 10.18
N ILE A 72 2.93 -8.87 10.28
CA ILE A 72 2.05 -9.03 9.12
C ILE A 72 1.70 -7.62 8.64
N THR A 73 2.09 -7.28 7.41
CA THR A 73 1.87 -5.95 6.83
C THR A 73 0.76 -6.02 5.80
N THR A 74 -0.25 -5.15 5.87
CA THR A 74 -1.31 -5.05 4.86
C THR A 74 -1.43 -3.62 4.34
N ILE A 75 -1.34 -3.48 3.03
CA ILE A 75 -1.24 -2.19 2.33
C ILE A 75 -2.38 -2.08 1.33
N ILE A 76 -3.11 -0.97 1.38
CA ILE A 76 -4.22 -0.64 0.50
C ILE A 76 -4.07 0.83 0.11
N GLY A 77 -3.50 1.13 -1.06
CA GLY A 77 -3.24 2.47 -1.58
C GLY A 77 -3.82 2.68 -2.98
N ARG A 78 -4.52 3.80 -3.15
CA ARG A 78 -5.13 4.31 -4.39
C ARG A 78 -4.83 5.80 -4.55
N GLU A 79 -5.09 6.37 -5.73
CA GLU A 79 -4.78 7.80 -5.92
C GLU A 79 -5.54 8.66 -4.90
N GLY A 80 -4.81 9.49 -4.16
CA GLY A 80 -5.37 10.37 -3.12
C GLY A 80 -5.79 9.71 -1.81
N SER A 81 -5.72 8.38 -1.64
CA SER A 81 -6.12 7.72 -0.37
C SER A 81 -5.50 6.35 -0.14
N GLY A 82 -5.23 5.99 1.11
CA GLY A 82 -4.84 4.63 1.47
C GLY A 82 -4.47 4.43 2.93
N ILE A 83 -4.20 3.18 3.28
CA ILE A 83 -3.81 2.76 4.63
C ILE A 83 -2.65 1.74 4.52
N TRP A 84 -1.66 1.89 5.39
CA TRP A 84 -0.66 0.88 5.72
C TRP A 84 -0.94 0.39 7.14
N LEU A 85 -1.07 -0.93 7.31
CA LEU A 85 -1.28 -1.61 8.59
C LEU A 85 -0.11 -2.55 8.86
N ASP A 86 0.49 -2.46 10.05
CA ASP A 86 1.47 -3.43 10.53
C ASP A 86 0.94 -4.08 11.81
N ASP A 87 0.75 -5.39 11.80
CA ASP A 87 0.31 -6.16 12.96
C ASP A 87 1.47 -7.02 13.49
N SER A 88 1.91 -6.76 14.72
CA SER A 88 3.06 -7.46 15.32
C SER A 88 2.69 -8.23 16.57
N SER A 89 2.62 -9.55 16.43
CA SER A 89 2.63 -10.49 17.56
C SER A 89 4.03 -10.63 18.19
N GLY A 90 5.11 -10.38 17.44
CA GLY A 90 6.50 -10.51 17.90
C GLY A 90 6.94 -9.41 18.87
N PHE A 91 6.52 -8.16 18.66
CA PHE A 91 7.00 -6.99 19.40
C PHE A 91 5.98 -6.44 20.42
N GLY A 92 5.22 -7.33 21.07
CA GLY A 92 4.33 -6.98 22.19
C GLY A 92 2.84 -6.91 21.88
N GLY A 93 2.40 -7.35 20.69
CA GLY A 93 0.97 -7.42 20.34
C GLY A 93 0.38 -6.10 19.87
N TYR A 94 1.16 -5.26 19.18
CA TYR A 94 0.72 -3.95 18.70
C TYR A 94 0.36 -3.97 17.22
N THR A 95 -0.83 -3.48 16.89
CA THR A 95 -1.22 -3.13 15.52
C THR A 95 -1.02 -1.62 15.30
N SER A 96 -0.19 -1.26 14.33
CA SER A 96 0.03 0.12 13.89
C SER A 96 -0.77 0.44 12.62
N ARG A 97 -1.22 1.70 12.49
CA ARG A 97 -1.98 2.19 11.33
C ARG A 97 -1.46 3.54 10.88
N TYR A 98 -1.07 3.63 9.61
CA TYR A 98 -0.63 4.85 8.96
C TYR A 98 -1.54 5.19 7.78
N LEU A 99 -1.76 6.48 7.52
CA LEU A 99 -2.45 6.95 6.32
C LEU A 99 -1.43 7.02 5.17
N ILE A 100 -1.80 6.57 3.97
CA ILE A 100 -0.98 6.79 2.77
C ILE A 100 -1.35 8.16 2.19
N ALA A 101 -0.41 9.10 2.29
CA ALA A 101 -0.58 10.49 1.87
C ALA A 101 -0.11 10.75 0.41
N GLY A 102 0.51 9.75 -0.23
CA GLY A 102 0.89 9.77 -1.64
C GLY A 102 1.98 8.75 -1.95
N TYR A 103 2.23 8.49 -3.24
CA TYR A 103 3.27 7.56 -3.70
C TYR A 103 3.65 7.87 -5.15
N SER A 104 4.66 7.17 -5.66
CA SER A 104 5.00 7.07 -7.07
C SER A 104 5.57 5.68 -7.32
N ASN A 105 4.86 4.88 -8.12
CA ASN A 105 5.31 3.53 -8.49
C ASN A 105 6.56 3.58 -9.39
N SER A 106 6.69 4.61 -10.24
CA SER A 106 7.83 4.80 -11.15
C SER A 106 9.09 5.34 -10.48
N GLU A 107 8.95 6.10 -9.38
CA GLU A 107 10.08 6.54 -8.56
C GLU A 107 10.35 5.63 -7.34
N GLY A 108 9.53 4.60 -7.14
CA GLY A 108 9.69 3.64 -6.05
C GLY A 108 9.59 4.27 -4.67
N TYR A 109 8.54 5.07 -4.40
CA TYR A 109 8.30 5.59 -3.05
C TYR A 109 6.82 5.60 -2.66
N VAL A 110 6.56 5.52 -1.35
CA VAL A 110 5.29 5.83 -0.69
C VAL A 110 5.55 6.78 0.48
N ILE A 111 4.61 7.67 0.77
CA ILE A 111 4.65 8.57 1.91
C ILE A 111 3.51 8.21 2.85
N THR A 112 3.86 7.81 4.07
CA THR A 112 2.91 7.54 5.14
C THR A 112 2.80 8.73 6.08
N GLN A 113 1.67 8.85 6.76
CA GLN A 113 1.45 9.82 7.85
C GLN A 113 0.99 9.07 9.10
N ASN A 114 1.61 9.36 10.24
CA ASN A 114 1.08 8.96 11.54
C ASN A 114 -0.23 9.73 11.82
N PRO A 115 -1.28 9.10 12.37
CA PRO A 115 -2.56 9.79 12.58
C PRO A 115 -2.39 11.07 13.43
N PRO A 116 -2.90 12.23 13.00
CA PRO A 116 -2.66 13.51 13.69
C PRO A 116 -3.22 13.52 15.12
N ASN A 117 -4.32 12.80 15.35
CA ASN A 117 -5.01 12.73 16.63
C ASN A 117 -4.60 11.52 17.49
N ASN A 118 -3.82 10.57 16.94
CA ASN A 118 -3.45 9.34 17.64
C ASN A 118 -2.01 8.93 17.32
N GLY A 119 -1.18 8.84 18.35
CA GLY A 119 0.18 8.32 18.28
C GLY A 119 0.43 7.42 19.48
N ALA A 120 1.58 6.73 19.51
CA ALA A 120 1.80 5.57 20.38
C ALA A 120 1.68 5.89 21.88
N TYR A 121 1.88 7.14 22.30
CA TYR A 121 1.77 7.58 23.69
C TYR A 121 1.45 9.09 23.83
N THR A 122 1.21 9.52 25.06
CA THR A 122 1.09 10.96 25.42
C THR A 122 2.46 11.63 25.33
N GLY A 123 2.61 12.61 24.45
CA GLY A 123 3.90 13.25 24.16
C GLY A 123 4.68 12.63 22.99
N ASP A 124 4.11 11.65 22.28
CA ASP A 124 4.67 11.17 21.02
C ASP A 124 4.78 12.32 20.00
N ALA A 125 6.01 12.69 19.67
CA ALA A 125 6.35 13.79 18.77
C ALA A 125 6.11 13.46 17.29
N ASN A 126 5.86 12.18 16.97
CA ASN A 126 5.66 11.71 15.60
C ASN A 126 4.19 11.83 15.15
N LYS A 127 3.26 12.30 16.00
CA LYS A 127 1.84 12.51 15.64
C LYS A 127 1.70 13.48 14.47
N GLY A 128 0.92 13.08 13.46
CA GLY A 128 0.68 13.89 12.26
C GLY A 128 1.87 14.06 11.33
N LYS A 129 3.05 13.52 11.66
CA LYS A 129 4.26 13.63 10.82
C LYS A 129 4.22 12.69 9.63
N TYR A 130 4.98 13.06 8.61
CA TYR A 130 5.10 12.34 7.34
C TYR A 130 6.46 11.66 7.19
N PHE A 131 6.44 10.45 6.64
CA PHE A 131 7.60 9.58 6.45
C PHE A 131 7.69 9.17 4.98
N LYS A 132 8.83 9.44 4.32
CA LYS A 132 9.09 8.96 2.94
C LYS A 132 9.76 7.59 3.00
N ILE A 133 9.04 6.59 2.51
CA ILE A 133 9.49 5.21 2.40
C ILE A 133 9.83 4.95 0.93
N VAL A 134 11.11 4.74 0.61
CA VAL A 134 11.51 4.25 -0.72
C VAL A 134 11.43 2.73 -0.76
N PHE A 135 11.13 2.16 -1.92
CA PHE A 135 11.04 0.71 -2.12
C PHE A 135 11.56 0.29 -3.50
N PHE A 136 11.96 -0.98 -3.62
CA PHE A 136 12.28 -1.61 -4.90
C PHE A 136 12.02 -3.13 -4.87
N ALA A 137 11.82 -3.72 -6.05
CA ALA A 137 11.58 -5.14 -6.21
C ALA A 137 12.88 -5.93 -6.39
N ASP A 138 12.95 -7.11 -5.77
CA ASP A 138 14.02 -8.10 -5.90
C ASP A 138 13.38 -9.50 -6.01
N GLY A 139 13.16 -9.96 -7.24
CA GLY A 139 12.49 -11.23 -7.54
C GLY A 139 11.03 -11.27 -7.07
N GLN A 140 10.79 -11.78 -5.86
CA GLN A 140 9.47 -11.86 -5.20
C GLN A 140 9.40 -11.04 -3.90
N LYS A 141 10.42 -10.21 -3.65
CA LYS A 141 10.57 -9.39 -2.45
C LYS A 141 10.39 -7.92 -2.80
N TYR A 142 9.80 -7.15 -1.90
CA TYR A 142 9.87 -5.68 -1.93
C TYR A 142 10.70 -5.18 -0.74
N TRP A 143 11.93 -4.78 -1.02
CA TRP A 143 12.78 -4.08 -0.05
C TRP A 143 12.25 -2.66 0.13
N HIS A 144 12.15 -2.17 1.37
CA HIS A 144 11.70 -0.82 1.69
C HIS A 144 12.51 -0.16 2.82
N CYS A 145 12.64 1.17 2.76
CA CYS A 145 13.45 1.96 3.68
C CYS A 145 12.81 3.32 3.98
N THR A 146 12.65 3.66 5.26
CA THR A 146 12.14 4.95 5.73
C THR A 146 13.27 5.98 5.83
N LEU A 147 13.40 6.85 4.84
CA LEU A 147 14.53 7.78 4.70
C LEU A 147 14.68 8.78 5.86
N ASN A 148 13.59 9.11 6.54
CA ASN A 148 13.55 10.15 7.57
C ASN A 148 13.00 9.67 8.93
N GLY A 149 13.23 8.39 9.28
CA GLY A 149 12.78 7.82 10.56
C GLY A 149 13.31 8.55 11.81
N THR A 150 14.42 9.27 11.71
CA THR A 150 15.03 10.08 12.79
C THR A 150 14.69 11.58 12.71
N ALA A 151 14.14 12.05 11.59
CA ALA A 151 13.84 13.46 11.31
C ALA A 151 12.49 13.57 10.56
N PRO A 152 11.37 13.26 11.23
CA PRO A 152 10.07 13.10 10.59
C PRO A 152 9.53 14.45 10.09
N ALA A 153 8.90 14.46 8.91
CA ALA A 153 8.57 15.70 8.20
C ALA A 153 7.22 16.31 8.67
N ASP A 154 7.14 17.63 8.69
CA ASP A 154 5.93 18.37 9.11
C ASP A 154 4.83 18.46 8.04
N SER A 155 5.17 18.26 6.76
CA SER A 155 4.19 18.27 5.65
C SER A 155 4.49 17.21 4.59
N LEU A 156 3.50 16.94 3.74
CA LEU A 156 3.62 16.04 2.59
C LEU A 156 4.64 16.55 1.56
N GLU A 157 4.73 17.86 1.38
CA GLU A 157 5.67 18.53 0.46
C GLU A 157 7.10 18.40 0.98
N ALA A 158 7.29 18.65 2.29
CA ALA A 158 8.56 18.42 2.97
C ALA A 158 8.99 16.95 2.87
N ALA A 159 8.05 16.01 3.04
CA ALA A 159 8.32 14.58 2.86
C ALA A 159 8.70 14.23 1.42
N LYS A 160 7.96 14.71 0.41
CA LYS A 160 8.26 14.50 -1.02
C LYS A 160 9.67 14.97 -1.38
N ALA A 161 10.08 16.13 -0.87
CA ALA A 161 11.37 16.75 -1.12
C ALA A 161 12.59 16.03 -0.49
N ILE A 162 12.38 15.01 0.35
CA ILE A 162 13.48 14.20 0.89
C ILE A 162 14.19 13.46 -0.24
N THR A 163 15.48 13.71 -0.39
CA THR A 163 16.36 13.03 -1.35
C THR A 163 16.54 11.57 -0.94
N ASP A 164 16.49 10.65 -1.90
CA ASP A 164 16.89 9.27 -1.67
C ASP A 164 18.41 9.19 -1.52
N THR A 165 18.87 8.90 -0.29
CA THR A 165 20.28 8.66 0.05
C THR A 165 20.53 7.20 0.43
N SER A 166 19.63 6.29 0.03
CA SER A 166 19.76 4.87 0.33
C SER A 166 20.64 4.12 -0.68
N ASP A 167 21.39 3.13 -0.19
CA ASP A 167 22.11 2.18 -1.04
C ASP A 167 21.33 0.87 -1.13
N ARG A 168 21.23 0.33 -2.35
CA ARG A 168 20.50 -0.89 -2.69
C ARG A 168 21.43 -2.09 -2.95
N SER A 169 22.75 -1.95 -2.73
CA SER A 169 23.75 -2.98 -3.08
C SER A 169 23.74 -4.22 -2.19
N ASP A 170 23.51 -4.06 -0.89
CA ASP A 170 23.34 -5.15 0.09
C ASP A 170 22.22 -4.78 1.09
N PRO A 171 20.95 -4.82 0.63
CA PRO A 171 19.81 -4.31 1.42
C PRO A 171 19.54 -5.17 2.65
N GLY A 172 19.94 -6.45 2.62
CA GLY A 172 19.78 -7.38 3.73
C GLY A 172 20.69 -7.09 4.93
N THR A 173 21.73 -6.26 4.75
CA THR A 173 22.72 -5.93 5.78
C THR A 173 22.81 -4.44 6.08
N THR A 174 22.73 -3.56 5.07
CA THR A 174 22.94 -2.11 5.23
C THR A 174 22.22 -1.30 4.14
N GLY A 175 22.54 0.00 4.02
CA GLY A 175 22.09 0.87 2.94
C GLY A 175 20.81 1.68 3.24
N CYS A 176 19.98 1.27 4.20
CA CYS A 176 18.86 2.06 4.67
C CYS A 176 19.31 3.06 5.76
N VAL A 177 19.87 4.20 5.34
CA VAL A 177 20.34 5.29 6.23
C VAL A 177 21.32 4.78 7.32
N GLY A 178 22.15 3.78 6.96
CA GLY A 178 23.11 3.12 7.86
C GLY A 178 22.63 1.80 8.46
N PHE A 179 21.35 1.47 8.36
CA PHE A 179 20.75 0.20 8.81
C PHE A 179 20.45 -0.72 7.62
N SER A 180 20.11 -1.99 7.88
CA SER A 180 19.51 -2.88 6.88
C SER A 180 18.14 -2.36 6.43
N TRP A 181 17.75 -2.64 5.19
CA TRP A 181 16.37 -2.42 4.73
C TRP A 181 15.42 -3.43 5.40
N SER A 182 14.15 -3.07 5.47
CA SER A 182 13.08 -4.05 5.70
C SER A 182 12.63 -4.66 4.38
N ARG A 183 12.01 -5.84 4.40
CA ARG A 183 11.49 -6.52 3.21
C ARG A 183 10.10 -7.07 3.43
N LEU A 184 9.26 -6.96 2.40
CA LEU A 184 7.96 -7.60 2.29
C LEU A 184 8.08 -8.80 1.35
N GLU A 185 7.57 -9.96 1.78
CA GLU A 185 7.36 -11.15 0.93
C GLU A 185 5.87 -11.52 0.97
N LEU A 186 5.32 -11.92 -0.18
CA LEU A 186 3.87 -12.15 -0.33
C LEU A 186 3.38 -13.22 0.65
N ARG A 187 2.26 -12.95 1.33
CA ARG A 187 1.64 -13.91 2.25
C ARG A 187 0.81 -14.93 1.47
N SER A 188 1.22 -16.20 1.54
CA SER A 188 0.52 -17.38 1.04
C SER A 188 -0.67 -17.78 1.93
#